data_AF-A0AAW1NBQ5-F1
#
_entry.id   AF-A0AAW1NBQ5-F1
#
_cell.length_a   1.000
_cell.length_b   1.000
_cell.length_c   1.000
_cell.angle_alpha   90.00
_cell.angle_beta   90.00
_cell.angle_gamma   90.00
#
_symmetry.space_group_name_H-M   'P 1'
#
loop_
_entity.id
_entity.type
_entity.pdbx_description
1 polymer ?
#
loop_
_entity_poly.entity_id
_entity_poly.type
_entity_poly.pdbx_seq_one_letter_code
_entity_poly.pdbx_strand_id
1 'polypeptide(L)'
;MIQDVTPMSLITDVVDGISVIIPRNSVLPVSNTKTYQTIIDNQAIIHCKVYEGEIAGTQNFLGLVSLTNIPRAPAGKEKCDLKFSIDENGVLNVTAMLQSTGEVHEIVIDRSLIK
;
A
#
# COMPACT_ATOMS: atom_id res chain seq x y z
N MET A 1 -19.02 22.17 10.66
CA MET A 1 -17.73 21.47 10.84
C MET A 1 -17.24 21.10 9.46
N ILE A 2 -16.01 21.46 9.10
CA ILE A 2 -15.41 21.11 7.82
C ILE A 2 -14.78 19.74 8.06
N GLN A 3 -15.19 18.74 7.30
CA GLN A 3 -14.67 17.39 7.43
C GLN A 3 -13.51 17.26 6.43
N ASP A 4 -12.31 16.98 6.94
CA ASP A 4 -11.15 16.77 6.08
C ASP A 4 -11.30 15.44 5.34
N VAL A 5 -11.14 15.50 4.02
CA VAL A 5 -11.28 14.36 3.11
C VAL A 5 -10.03 14.20 2.25
N THR A 6 -9.76 12.98 1.80
CA THR A 6 -8.65 12.72 0.88
C THR A 6 -8.87 13.42 -0.47
N PRO A 7 -7.90 14.19 -0.99
CA PRO A 7 -8.09 14.90 -2.26
C PRO A 7 -8.10 13.96 -3.47
N MET A 8 -7.30 12.88 -3.42
CA MET A 8 -7.10 11.90 -4.47
C MET A 8 -7.19 10.48 -3.91
N SER A 9 -7.43 9.50 -4.80
CA SER A 9 -7.45 8.10 -4.42
C SER A 9 -6.03 7.58 -4.18
N LEU A 10 -5.88 6.70 -3.20
CA LEU A 10 -4.65 5.95 -2.99
C LEU A 10 -4.71 4.65 -3.78
N ILE A 11 -3.70 4.45 -4.61
CA ILE A 11 -3.55 3.31 -5.49
C ILE A 11 -2.29 2.55 -5.06
N THR A 12 -2.37 1.23 -5.08
CA THR A 12 -1.20 0.37 -4.92
C THR A 12 -1.01 -0.49 -6.15
N ASP A 13 0.25 -0.68 -6.53
CA ASP A 13 0.70 -1.57 -7.58
C ASP A 13 1.56 -2.65 -6.92
N VAL A 14 1.02 -3.85 -6.90
CA VAL A 14 1.65 -5.06 -6.36
C VAL A 14 1.74 -6.05 -7.52
N VAL A 15 2.53 -7.11 -7.36
CA VAL A 15 2.71 -8.15 -8.38
C VAL A 15 1.38 -8.75 -8.88
N ASP A 16 0.32 -8.72 -8.06
CA ASP A 16 -1.05 -9.16 -8.39
C ASP A 16 -1.87 -8.13 -9.22
N GLY A 17 -1.33 -6.95 -9.47
CA GLY A 17 -1.93 -5.87 -10.26
C GLY A 17 -2.19 -4.58 -9.48
N ILE A 18 -2.75 -3.60 -10.18
CA ILE A 18 -3.07 -2.27 -9.65
C ILE A 18 -4.44 -2.31 -8.97
N SER A 19 -4.55 -1.77 -7.76
CA SER A 19 -5.79 -1.69 -6.99
C SER A 19 -5.95 -0.34 -6.30
N VAL A 20 -7.17 0.20 -6.29
CA VAL A 20 -7.53 1.35 -5.45
C VAL A 20 -7.76 0.85 -4.02
N ILE A 21 -7.05 1.44 -3.06
CA ILE A 21 -7.12 1.05 -1.64
C ILE A 21 -7.97 2.03 -0.84
N ILE A 22 -7.76 3.33 -1.05
CA ILE A 22 -8.56 4.38 -0.40
C ILE A 22 -9.12 5.25 -1.51
N PRO A 23 -10.44 5.33 -1.70
CA PRO A 23 -11.01 6.19 -2.72
C PRO A 23 -10.82 7.67 -2.36
N ARG A 24 -10.82 8.54 -3.36
CA ARG A 24 -10.88 9.99 -3.16
C ARG A 24 -12.11 10.39 -2.33
N ASN A 25 -12.03 11.55 -1.70
CA ASN A 25 -13.06 12.08 -0.79
C ASN A 25 -13.37 11.16 0.40
N SER A 26 -12.43 10.32 0.81
CA SER A 26 -12.55 9.51 2.04
C SER A 26 -12.34 10.39 3.25
N VAL A 27 -13.21 10.27 4.25
CA VAL A 27 -13.14 10.98 5.52
C VAL A 27 -11.90 10.57 6.29
N LEU A 28 -11.11 11.54 6.76
CA LEU A 28 -9.98 11.30 7.64
C LEU A 28 -10.42 11.20 9.12
N PRO A 29 -9.77 10.36 9.93
CA PRO A 29 -8.75 9.37 9.55
C PRO A 29 -9.36 8.15 8.84
N VAL A 30 -8.61 7.56 7.90
CA VAL A 30 -9.04 6.38 7.15
C VAL A 30 -7.95 5.33 7.11
N SER A 31 -8.32 4.07 7.21
CA SER A 31 -7.40 2.95 7.03
C SER A 31 -8.04 1.83 6.24
N ASN A 32 -7.25 1.16 5.41
CA ASN A 32 -7.68 -0.03 4.70
C ASN A 32 -6.53 -1.06 4.65
N THR A 33 -6.88 -2.34 4.77
CA THR A 33 -5.94 -3.45 4.74
C THR A 33 -6.32 -4.39 3.62
N LYS A 34 -5.34 -4.80 2.82
CA LYS A 34 -5.53 -5.77 1.74
C LYS A 34 -4.45 -6.82 1.78
N THR A 35 -4.86 -8.08 1.75
CA THR A 35 -3.96 -9.22 1.68
C THR A 35 -3.61 -9.50 0.22
N TYR A 36 -2.33 -9.60 -0.06
CA TYR A 36 -1.74 -9.98 -1.33
C TYR A 36 -1.05 -11.34 -1.18
N GLN A 37 -0.82 -12.00 -2.30
CA GLN A 37 -0.15 -13.28 -2.34
C GLN A 37 0.93 -13.30 -3.43
N THR A 38 1.91 -14.17 -3.25
CA THR A 38 2.90 -14.43 -4.30
C THR A 38 2.22 -15.02 -5.53
N ILE A 39 2.60 -14.56 -6.72
CA ILE A 39 2.06 -15.10 -7.99
C ILE A 39 3.12 -15.82 -8.82
N ILE A 40 4.38 -15.80 -8.36
CA ILE A 40 5.52 -16.45 -8.99
C ILE A 40 6.08 -17.50 -8.04
N ASP A 41 6.44 -18.67 -8.58
CA ASP A 41 7.11 -19.72 -7.83
C ASP A 41 8.47 -19.27 -7.31
N ASN A 42 8.76 -19.55 -6.04
CA ASN A 42 10.00 -19.17 -5.37
C ASN A 42 10.27 -17.66 -5.37
N GLN A 43 9.22 -16.84 -5.41
CA GLN A 43 9.32 -15.38 -5.33
C GLN A 43 9.99 -14.95 -4.01
N ALA A 44 11.18 -14.35 -4.12
CA ALA A 44 11.99 -13.95 -2.95
C ALA A 44 11.72 -12.51 -2.47
N ILE A 45 11.10 -11.68 -3.33
CA ILE A 45 10.85 -10.27 -3.08
C ILE A 45 9.44 -9.89 -3.58
N ILE A 46 8.71 -9.12 -2.77
CA ILE A 46 7.48 -8.45 -3.19
C ILE A 46 7.74 -6.94 -3.18
N HIS A 47 7.45 -6.30 -4.30
CA HIS A 47 7.47 -4.84 -4.43
C HIS A 47 6.03 -4.32 -4.39
N CYS A 48 5.82 -3.32 -3.53
CA CYS A 48 4.54 -2.64 -3.36
C CYS A 48 4.77 -1.16 -3.62
N LYS A 49 4.39 -0.70 -4.81
CA LYS A 49 4.48 0.72 -5.17
C LYS A 49 3.19 1.41 -4.80
N VAL A 50 3.31 2.57 -4.19
CA VAL A 50 2.18 3.35 -3.70
C VAL A 50 2.10 4.63 -4.51
N TYR A 51 0.90 4.91 -5.01
CA TYR A 51 0.60 6.06 -5.82
C TYR A 51 -0.61 6.82 -5.28
N GLU A 52 -0.66 8.10 -5.58
CA GLU A 52 -1.80 8.96 -5.39
C GLU A 52 -2.32 9.41 -6.75
N GLY A 53 -3.60 9.21 -7.03
CA GLY A 53 -4.20 9.62 -8.29
C GLY A 53 -5.33 8.71 -8.76
N GLU A 54 -5.52 8.61 -10.07
CA GLU A 54 -6.51 7.73 -10.70
C GLU A 54 -5.86 6.77 -11.69
N ILE A 55 -6.41 5.56 -11.84
CA ILE A 55 -5.83 4.50 -12.69
C ILE A 55 -5.71 4.94 -14.15
N ALA A 56 -6.70 5.67 -14.66
CA ALA A 56 -6.74 6.18 -16.03
C ALA A 56 -6.31 7.67 -16.15
N GLY A 57 -5.68 8.21 -15.10
CA GLY A 57 -5.37 9.63 -14.99
C GLY A 57 -3.93 9.91 -14.57
N THR A 58 -3.72 11.08 -13.95
CA THR A 58 -2.41 11.42 -13.37
C THR A 58 -2.19 10.58 -12.13
N GLN A 59 -1.04 9.92 -12.06
CA GLN A 59 -0.58 9.15 -10.91
C GLN A 59 0.71 9.78 -10.38
N ASN A 60 0.71 10.14 -9.11
CA ASN A 60 1.89 10.62 -8.42
C ASN A 60 2.48 9.46 -7.61
N PHE A 61 3.75 9.14 -7.85
CA PHE A 61 4.44 8.11 -7.09
C PHE A 61 4.80 8.65 -5.71
N LEU A 62 4.32 7.97 -4.67
CA LEU A 62 4.55 8.36 -3.27
C LEU A 62 5.72 7.61 -2.65
N GLY A 63 5.84 6.31 -2.95
CA GLY A 63 6.88 5.47 -2.36
C GLY A 63 6.79 4.01 -2.75
N LEU A 64 7.82 3.26 -2.39
CA LEU A 64 7.93 1.82 -2.64
C LEU A 64 8.25 1.13 -1.32
N VAL A 65 7.43 0.14 -0.96
CA VAL A 65 7.76 -0.83 0.09
C VAL A 65 8.27 -2.10 -0.59
N SER A 66 9.39 -2.63 -0.13
CA SER A 66 9.91 -3.90 -0.62
C SER A 66 10.02 -4.88 0.54
N LEU A 67 9.26 -5.96 0.48
CA LEU A 67 9.44 -7.10 1.37
C LEU A 67 10.49 -8.02 0.75
N THR A 68 11.65 -8.08 1.38
CA THR A 68 12.71 -9.02 1.04
C THR A 68 12.62 -10.27 1.90
N ASN A 69 13.41 -11.30 1.57
CA ASN A 69 13.55 -12.50 2.41
C ASN A 69 12.29 -13.38 2.51
N ILE A 70 11.47 -13.39 1.46
CA ILE A 70 10.29 -14.26 1.39
C ILE A 70 10.73 -15.72 1.24
N PRO A 71 10.22 -16.65 2.07
CA PRO A 71 10.52 -18.07 1.93
C PRO A 71 10.17 -18.59 0.54
N ARG A 72 11.07 -19.40 -0.05
CA ARG A 72 10.83 -20.02 -1.34
C ARG A 72 9.67 -21.01 -1.25
N ALA A 73 8.58 -20.67 -1.92
CA ALA A 73 7.36 -21.44 -1.93
C ALA A 73 6.68 -21.37 -3.30
N PRO A 74 5.78 -22.31 -3.62
CA PRO A 74 4.92 -22.21 -4.80
C PRO A 74 4.08 -20.93 -4.76
N ALA A 75 3.72 -20.42 -5.94
CA ALA A 75 2.80 -19.29 -6.07
C ALA A 75 1.51 -19.51 -5.25
N GLY A 76 1.06 -18.46 -4.58
CA GLY A 76 -0.16 -18.43 -3.76
C GLY A 76 0.01 -18.92 -2.32
N LYS A 77 1.17 -19.51 -1.97
CA LYS A 77 1.39 -20.02 -0.61
C LYS A 77 1.73 -18.91 0.38
N GLU A 78 2.60 -17.99 -0.03
CA GLU A 78 3.03 -16.87 0.80
C GLU A 78 2.08 -15.68 0.66
N LYS A 79 1.67 -15.11 1.79
CA LYS A 79 0.71 -14.01 1.89
C LYS A 79 1.32 -12.81 2.61
N CYS A 80 1.07 -11.63 2.05
CA CYS A 80 1.52 -10.34 2.56
C CYS A 80 0.30 -9.46 2.86
N ASP A 81 0.15 -9.03 4.11
CA ASP A 81 -0.86 -8.05 4.49
C ASP A 81 -0.30 -6.64 4.32
N LEU A 82 -0.92 -5.85 3.45
CA LEU A 82 -0.62 -4.44 3.28
C LEU A 82 -1.70 -3.60 3.95
N LYS A 83 -1.33 -2.85 4.98
CA LYS A 83 -2.18 -1.88 5.65
C LYS A 83 -1.77 -0.48 5.26
N PHE A 84 -2.74 0.32 4.84
CA PHE A 84 -2.58 1.72 4.49
C PHE A 84 -3.45 2.53 5.44
N SER A 85 -2.87 3.50 6.13
CA SER A 85 -3.60 4.40 7.02
C SER A 85 -3.18 5.84 6.81
N ILE A 86 -4.17 6.70 6.67
CA ILE A 86 -4.00 8.15 6.55
C ILE A 86 -4.57 8.77 7.83
N ASP A 87 -3.73 9.50 8.54
CA ASP A 87 -4.11 10.18 9.76
C ASP A 87 -4.85 11.51 9.49
N GLU A 88 -5.23 12.20 10.56
CA GLU A 88 -5.91 13.50 10.49
C GLU A 88 -5.06 14.60 9.82
N ASN A 89 -3.74 14.46 9.83
CA ASN A 89 -2.82 15.40 9.19
C ASN A 89 -2.59 15.07 7.71
N GLY A 90 -3.12 13.95 7.22
CA GLY A 90 -2.90 13.45 5.88
C GLY A 90 -1.61 12.65 5.71
N VAL A 91 -0.91 12.30 6.79
CA VAL A 91 0.30 11.47 6.76
C VAL A 91 -0.10 10.03 6.43
N LEU A 92 0.53 9.48 5.40
CA LEU A 92 0.28 8.11 4.95
C LEU A 92 1.27 7.16 5.62
N ASN A 93 0.76 6.18 6.34
CA ASN A 93 1.52 5.06 6.87
C ASN A 93 1.18 3.81 6.08
N VAL A 94 2.20 3.12 5.58
CA VAL A 94 2.07 1.87 4.82
C VAL A 94 2.85 0.79 5.55
N THR A 95 2.14 -0.20 6.04
CA THR A 95 2.70 -1.36 6.75
C THR A 95 2.53 -2.60 5.88
N ALA A 96 3.62 -3.30 5.62
CA ALA A 96 3.65 -4.56 4.92
C ALA A 96 4.09 -5.67 5.88
N MET A 97 3.28 -6.72 6.03
CA MET A 97 3.56 -7.84 6.92
C MET A 97 3.51 -9.16 6.17
N LEU A 98 4.58 -9.95 6.22
CA LEU A 98 4.59 -11.30 5.69
C LEU A 98 4.03 -12.28 6.73
N GLN A 99 2.96 -13.00 6.41
CA GLN A 99 2.26 -13.87 7.36
C GLN A 99 3.08 -15.09 7.80
N SER A 100 3.99 -15.58 6.97
CA SER A 100 4.78 -16.78 7.25
C SER A 100 5.93 -16.54 8.21
N THR A 101 6.65 -15.43 8.05
CA THR A 101 7.82 -15.08 8.87
C THR A 101 7.47 -14.11 10.00
N GLY A 102 6.34 -13.40 9.89
CA GLY A 102 6.00 -12.29 10.79
C GLY A 102 6.85 -11.05 10.54
N GLU A 103 7.63 -11.00 9.45
CA GLU A 103 8.44 -9.85 9.09
C GLU A 103 7.54 -8.67 8.71
N VAL A 104 7.80 -7.51 9.34
CA VAL A 104 7.04 -6.28 9.13
C VAL A 104 7.97 -5.20 8.60
N HIS A 105 7.57 -4.58 7.50
CA HIS A 105 8.20 -3.37 6.96
C HIS A 105 7.18 -2.24 6.95
N GLU A 106 7.57 -1.10 7.49
CA GLU A 106 6.71 0.07 7.54
C GLU A 106 7.43 1.25 6.89
N ILE A 107 6.68 2.04 6.12
CA ILE A 107 7.12 3.33 5.63
C ILE A 107 6.09 4.39 6.01
N VAL A 108 6.61 5.55 6.40
CA VAL A 108 5.81 6.75 6.65
C VAL A 108 6.11 7.72 5.52
N ILE A 109 5.06 8.12 4.80
CA ILE A 109 5.14 9.07 3.70
C ILE A 109 4.40 10.32 4.14
N ASP A 110 5.17 11.39 4.36
CA ASP A 110 4.62 12.69 4.68
C ASP A 110 4.11 13.36 3.39
N ARG A 111 2.80 13.64 3.38
CA ARG A 111 2.09 14.25 2.24
C ARG A 111 2.19 15.77 2.24
N SER A 112 2.77 16.37 3.29
CA SER A 112 2.88 17.83 3.44
C SER A 112 3.77 18.52 2.39
N LEU A 113 4.54 17.75 1.60
CA LEU A 113 5.37 18.26 0.51
C LEU A 113 4.62 18.55 -0.81
N ILE A 114 3.30 18.31 -0.86
CA ILE A 114 2.48 18.45 -2.08
C ILE A 114 1.29 19.41 -1.85
N LYS A 115 1.48 20.44 -1.02
CA LYS A 115 0.54 21.56 -0.90
C LYS A 115 0.74 22.61 -1.98
#